data_AF-M9R0K7-F1
#
_entry.id   AF-M9R0K7-F1
#
_cell.length_a   1.000
_cell.length_b   1.000
_cell.length_c   1.000
_cell.angle_alpha   90.00
_cell.angle_beta   90.00
_cell.angle_gamma   90.00
#
_symmetry.space_group_name_H-M   'P 1'
#
loop_
_entity.id
_entity.type
_entity.pdbx_description
1 polymer ?
#
loop_
_entity_poly.entity_id
_entity_poly.type
_entity_poly.pdbx_seq_one_letter_code
_entity_poly.pdbx_strand_id
1 'polypeptide(L)'
;EVITVHNGLGTLKDACNEALRDWSSSYKTSHYMIGTAAGPHPYPTIVKEFQSIIGKETKKQILEKENKLPDSIIACVGGGSNAIGIFSEFINDQINLIGVEPAGHGIHTGK
;
A
#
# COMPACT_ATOMS: atom_id res chain seq x y z
N GLU A 1 8.85 1.82 21.71
CA GLU A 1 9.77 0.67 21.94
C GLU A 1 9.88 -0.13 20.65
N VAL A 2 11.00 -0.80 20.41
CA VAL A 2 11.17 -1.72 19.28
C VAL A 2 11.14 -3.15 19.83
N ILE A 3 10.19 -3.96 19.39
CA ILE A 3 10.02 -5.35 19.84
C ILE A 3 10.40 -6.27 18.69
N THR A 4 11.48 -7.02 18.85
CA THR A 4 11.96 -7.98 17.84
C THR A 4 11.06 -9.21 17.81
N VAL A 5 10.66 -9.65 16.60
CA VAL A 5 9.88 -10.87 16.40
C VAL A 5 10.78 -11.97 15.86
N HIS A 6 10.93 -13.05 16.63
CA HIS A 6 11.73 -14.22 16.25
C HIS A 6 10.89 -15.37 15.69
N ASN A 7 9.56 -15.27 15.74
CA ASN A 7 8.65 -16.28 15.21
C ASN A 7 8.68 -16.31 13.67
N GLY A 8 8.47 -17.48 13.09
CA GLY A 8 8.37 -17.66 11.63
C GLY A 8 9.69 -17.39 10.91
N LEU A 9 9.64 -16.62 9.82
CA LEU A 9 10.82 -16.25 9.04
C LEU A 9 11.49 -14.96 9.57
N GLY A 10 10.92 -14.33 10.61
CA GLY A 10 11.41 -13.05 11.14
C GLY A 10 11.24 -11.89 10.17
N THR A 11 10.17 -11.91 9.35
CA THR A 11 9.93 -10.92 8.30
C THR A 11 8.66 -10.10 8.56
N LEU A 12 8.29 -9.21 7.63
CA LEU A 12 7.14 -8.31 7.74
C LEU A 12 5.83 -9.04 8.11
N LYS A 13 5.57 -10.21 7.51
CA LYS A 13 4.36 -11.00 7.81
C LYS A 13 4.29 -11.38 9.28
N ASP A 14 5.42 -11.81 9.85
CA ASP A 14 5.52 -12.26 11.23
C ASP A 14 5.32 -11.08 12.20
N ALA A 15 5.91 -9.93 11.88
CA ALA A 15 5.69 -8.68 12.62
C ALA A 15 4.22 -8.24 12.61
N CYS A 16 3.54 -8.31 11.46
CA CYS A 16 2.11 -7.98 11.38
C CYS A 16 1.23 -8.92 12.22
N ASN A 17 1.57 -10.21 12.26
CA ASN A 17 0.82 -11.20 13.04
C ASN A 17 0.94 -10.93 14.56
N GLU A 18 2.14 -10.69 15.05
CA GLU A 18 2.33 -10.40 16.48
C GLU A 18 1.72 -9.04 16.87
N ALA A 19 1.78 -8.03 15.99
CA ALA A 19 1.12 -6.74 16.23
C ALA A 19 -0.42 -6.86 16.32
N LEU A 20 -1.04 -7.68 15.47
CA LEU A 20 -2.47 -7.98 15.56
C LEU A 20 -2.82 -8.76 16.84
N ARG A 21 -1.96 -9.69 17.26
CA ARG A 21 -2.15 -10.45 18.50
C ARG A 21 -2.09 -9.53 19.72
N ASP A 22 -1.10 -8.65 19.81
CA ASP A 22 -1.05 -7.61 20.86
C ASP A 22 -2.35 -6.81 20.86
N TRP A 23 -2.73 -6.25 19.71
CA TRP A 23 -3.92 -5.42 19.61
C TRP A 23 -5.19 -6.15 20.05
N SER A 24 -5.34 -7.45 19.78
CA SER A 24 -6.48 -8.24 20.25
C SER A 24 -6.65 -8.23 21.78
N SER A 25 -5.55 -8.03 22.52
CA SER A 25 -5.54 -7.95 23.99
C SER A 25 -5.49 -6.51 24.53
N SER A 26 -5.09 -5.53 23.72
CA SER A 26 -4.83 -4.14 24.14
C SER A 26 -5.71 -3.07 23.47
N TYR A 27 -6.68 -3.45 22.62
CA TYR A 27 -7.48 -2.55 21.77
C TYR A 27 -8.22 -1.41 22.51
N LYS A 28 -8.47 -1.54 23.82
CA LYS A 28 -9.12 -0.49 24.62
C LYS A 28 -8.23 0.73 24.86
N THR A 29 -6.91 0.54 24.85
CA THR A 29 -5.91 1.58 25.14
C THR A 29 -4.95 1.82 23.97
N SER A 30 -4.96 0.91 22.98
CA SER A 30 -4.03 0.92 21.85
C SER A 30 -4.77 0.92 20.52
N HIS A 31 -4.34 1.78 19.60
CA HIS A 31 -4.77 1.74 18.21
C HIS A 31 -3.75 0.98 17.35
N TYR A 32 -4.19 -0.06 16.63
CA TYR A 32 -3.34 -0.73 15.65
C TYR A 32 -3.25 0.10 14.37
N MET A 33 -2.11 0.76 14.20
CA MET A 33 -1.80 1.60 13.05
C MET A 33 -1.18 0.74 11.94
N ILE A 34 -2.02 0.06 11.15
CA ILE A 34 -1.56 -0.73 10.01
C ILE A 34 -0.88 0.16 8.96
N GLY A 35 0.27 -0.27 8.45
CA GLY A 35 1.10 0.54 7.55
C GLY A 35 0.79 0.39 6.06
N THR A 36 -0.24 -0.36 5.66
CA THR A 36 -0.51 -0.62 4.25
C THR A 36 -1.99 -0.86 3.94
N ALA A 37 -2.36 -0.81 2.66
CA ALA A 37 -3.74 -0.94 2.18
C ALA A 37 -4.19 -2.42 2.13
N ALA A 38 -4.11 -3.09 3.27
CA ALA A 38 -4.48 -4.49 3.46
C ALA A 38 -5.22 -4.68 4.78
N GLY A 39 -5.46 -5.94 5.17
CA GLY A 39 -6.15 -6.28 6.40
C GLY A 39 -7.67 -6.12 6.31
N PRO A 40 -8.39 -6.28 7.44
CA PRO A 40 -9.84 -6.20 7.46
C PRO A 40 -10.33 -4.77 7.25
N HIS A 41 -11.58 -4.63 6.78
CA HIS A 41 -12.29 -3.36 6.87
C HIS A 41 -12.25 -2.84 8.33
N PRO A 42 -12.03 -1.54 8.58
CA PRO A 42 -12.00 -0.43 7.61
C PRO A 42 -10.63 -0.05 7.05
N TYR A 43 -9.57 -0.80 7.36
CA TYR A 43 -8.21 -0.39 7.08
C TYR A 43 -7.88 -0.12 5.60
N PRO A 44 -8.25 -0.99 4.63
CA PRO A 44 -7.99 -0.69 3.22
C PRO A 44 -8.60 0.63 2.77
N THR A 45 -9.82 0.96 3.24
CA THR A 45 -10.50 2.21 2.92
C THR A 45 -9.79 3.42 3.53
N ILE A 46 -9.45 3.35 4.81
CA ILE A 46 -8.76 4.44 5.52
C ILE A 46 -7.41 4.71 4.88
N VAL A 47 -6.60 3.68 4.64
CA VAL A 47 -5.26 3.83 4.06
C VAL A 47 -5.33 4.38 2.65
N LYS A 48 -6.25 3.89 1.81
CA LYS A 48 -6.49 4.47 0.48
C LYS A 48 -6.84 5.95 0.58
N GLU A 49 -7.76 6.33 1.45
CA GLU A 49 -8.20 7.72 1.56
C GLU A 49 -7.05 8.64 1.99
N PHE A 50 -6.27 8.24 2.99
CA PHE A 50 -5.12 9.01 3.45
C PHE A 50 -3.97 9.07 2.44
N GLN A 51 -3.83 8.08 1.56
CA GLN A 51 -2.84 8.08 0.47
C GLN A 51 -3.35 8.75 -0.81
N SER A 52 -4.66 9.04 -0.94
CA SER A 52 -5.28 9.60 -2.15
C SER A 52 -4.70 10.96 -2.59
N ILE A 53 -4.04 11.66 -1.66
CA ILE A 53 -3.37 12.93 -1.95
C ILE A 53 -2.32 12.78 -3.05
N ILE A 54 -1.67 11.62 -3.16
CA ILE A 54 -0.67 11.34 -4.20
C ILE A 54 -1.31 11.47 -5.59
N GLY A 55 -2.46 10.82 -5.80
CA GLY A 55 -3.18 10.90 -7.08
C GLY A 55 -3.68 12.31 -7.38
N LYS A 56 -4.27 12.99 -6.38
CA LYS A 56 -4.79 14.36 -6.49
C LYS A 56 -3.71 15.34 -6.93
N GLU A 57 -2.55 15.30 -6.27
CA GLU A 57 -1.41 16.17 -6.62
C GLU A 57 -0.84 15.81 -7.99
N THR A 58 -0.67 14.52 -8.29
CA THR A 58 -0.14 14.05 -9.59
C THR A 58 -1.02 14.54 -10.75
N LYS A 59 -2.35 14.41 -10.63
CA LYS A 59 -3.29 14.83 -11.68
C LYS A 59 -3.24 16.33 -11.91
N LYS A 60 -3.17 17.12 -10.84
CA LYS A 60 -2.96 18.57 -10.94
C LYS A 60 -1.64 18.90 -11.65
N GLN A 61 -0.54 18.31 -11.19
CA GLN A 61 0.80 18.60 -11.70
C GLN A 61 0.97 18.20 -13.17
N ILE A 62 0.44 17.05 -13.59
CA ILE A 62 0.61 16.58 -14.97
C ILE A 62 -0.22 17.42 -15.95
N LEU A 63 -1.42 17.86 -15.55
CA LEU A 63 -2.22 18.77 -16.35
C LEU A 63 -1.57 20.16 -16.45
N GLU A 64 -0.97 20.67 -15.36
CA GLU A 64 -0.24 21.95 -15.39
C GLU A 64 1.00 21.90 -16.30
N LYS A 65 1.73 20.78 -16.33
CA LYS A 65 2.99 20.65 -17.08
C LYS A 65 2.80 20.23 -18.53
N GLU A 66 1.90 19.29 -18.79
CA GLU A 66 1.78 18.62 -20.08
C GLU A 66 0.43 18.91 -20.76
N ASN A 67 -0.52 19.55 -20.06
CA ASN A 67 -1.86 19.85 -20.54
C ASN A 67 -2.62 18.60 -21.08
N LYS A 68 -2.29 17.43 -20.54
CA LYS A 68 -2.93 16.15 -20.85
C LYS A 68 -2.74 15.16 -19.69
N LEU A 69 -3.54 14.11 -19.69
CA LEU A 69 -3.34 12.97 -18.80
C LEU A 69 -2.12 12.14 -19.25
N PRO A 70 -1.46 11.42 -18.33
CA PRO A 70 -0.37 10.52 -18.70
C PRO A 70 -0.92 9.28 -19.39
N ASP A 71 -0.12 8.68 -20.28
CA ASP A 71 -0.48 7.39 -20.91
C ASP A 71 -0.49 6.24 -19.89
N SER A 72 0.31 6.35 -18.82
CA SER A 72 0.43 5.34 -17.77
C SER A 72 0.83 5.93 -16.43
N ILE A 73 0.33 5.33 -15.34
CA ILE A 73 0.82 5.51 -13.97
C ILE A 73 1.41 4.18 -13.51
N ILE A 74 2.62 4.23 -12.94
CA ILE A 74 3.35 3.04 -12.50
C ILE A 74 3.69 3.17 -11.01
N ALA A 75 3.40 2.14 -10.22
CA ALA A 75 3.68 2.11 -8.80
C ALA A 75 4.04 0.71 -8.31
N CYS A 76 4.92 0.60 -7.30
CA CYS A 76 5.28 -0.70 -6.74
C CYS A 76 4.18 -1.24 -5.80
N VAL A 77 3.99 -2.55 -5.80
CA VAL A 77 2.95 -3.23 -5.04
C VAL A 77 3.59 -4.26 -4.09
N GLY A 78 3.73 -3.85 -2.83
CA GLY A 78 3.85 -4.77 -1.70
C GLY A 78 2.47 -5.00 -1.10
N GLY A 79 2.13 -4.26 -0.03
CA GLY A 79 0.76 -4.18 0.47
C GLY A 79 -0.15 -3.17 -0.24
N GLY A 80 0.39 -2.41 -1.21
CA GLY A 80 -0.39 -1.61 -2.16
C GLY A 80 -0.78 -0.18 -1.76
N SER A 81 -0.38 0.33 -0.60
CA SER A 81 -0.79 1.68 -0.13
C SER A 81 -0.39 2.84 -1.03
N ASN A 82 0.88 2.89 -1.48
CA ASN A 82 1.34 3.93 -2.40
C ASN A 82 0.63 3.83 -3.76
N ALA A 83 0.49 2.61 -4.27
CA ALA A 83 -0.12 2.32 -5.57
C ALA A 83 -1.59 2.71 -5.59
N ILE A 84 -2.38 2.28 -4.60
CA ILE A 84 -3.79 2.66 -4.55
C ILE A 84 -3.99 4.16 -4.30
N GLY A 85 -3.07 4.80 -3.58
CA GLY A 85 -3.10 6.25 -3.34
C GLY A 85 -2.95 7.07 -4.61
N ILE A 86 -2.05 6.67 -5.51
CA ILE A 86 -1.92 7.33 -6.81
C ILE A 86 -3.03 6.90 -7.77
N PHE A 87 -3.35 5.60 -7.84
CA PHE A 87 -4.33 5.06 -8.79
C PHE A 87 -5.76 5.53 -8.53
N SER A 88 -6.14 5.82 -7.27
CA SER A 88 -7.53 6.14 -6.93
C SER A 88 -8.09 7.34 -7.67
N GLU A 89 -7.23 8.33 -8.00
CA GLU A 89 -7.66 9.54 -8.71
C GLU A 89 -7.85 9.32 -10.22
N PHE A 90 -7.24 8.26 -10.76
CA PHE A 90 -7.23 7.96 -12.20
C PHE A 90 -8.06 6.73 -12.59
N ILE A 91 -8.74 6.09 -11.64
CA ILE A 91 -9.45 4.81 -11.87
C ILE A 91 -10.56 4.88 -12.92
N ASN A 92 -11.11 6.07 -13.15
CA ASN A 92 -12.16 6.32 -14.14
C ASN A 92 -11.63 6.98 -15.43
N ASP A 93 -10.33 7.25 -15.51
CA ASP A 93 -9.70 7.85 -16.69
C ASP A 93 -9.22 6.75 -17.67
N GLN A 94 -9.11 7.08 -18.96
CA GLN A 94 -8.58 6.16 -19.98
C GLN A 94 -7.04 6.13 -19.98
N ILE A 95 -6.44 5.62 -18.91
CA ILE A 95 -4.98 5.49 -18.77
C ILE A 95 -4.59 4.10 -18.28
N ASN A 96 -3.33 3.69 -18.52
CA ASN A 96 -2.85 2.41 -18.00
C ASN A 96 -2.39 2.54 -16.53
N LEU A 97 -2.94 1.72 -15.64
CA LEU A 97 -2.51 1.65 -14.24
C LEU A 97 -1.68 0.37 -14.03
N ILE A 98 -0.37 0.53 -13.80
CA ILE A 98 0.59 -0.57 -13.80
C ILE A 98 1.15 -0.76 -12.39
N GLY A 99 0.76 -1.85 -11.74
CA GLY A 99 1.35 -2.31 -10.48
C GLY A 99 2.58 -3.17 -10.73
N VAL A 100 3.67 -2.94 -9.99
CA VAL A 100 4.91 -3.71 -10.10
C VAL A 100 5.21 -4.44 -8.79
N GLU A 101 5.12 -5.77 -8.82
CA GLU A 101 5.43 -6.63 -7.68
C GLU A 101 6.89 -7.11 -7.68
N PRO A 102 7.50 -7.42 -6.52
CA PRO A 102 8.85 -7.95 -6.46
C PRO A 102 8.93 -9.37 -7.01
N ALA A 103 9.81 -9.61 -7.99
CA ALA A 103 9.99 -10.92 -8.62
C ALA A 103 11.00 -11.85 -7.90
N GLY A 104 11.69 -11.37 -6.86
CA GLY A 104 12.67 -12.15 -6.11
C GLY A 104 13.76 -12.75 -6.99
N HIS A 105 13.98 -14.07 -6.90
CA HIS A 105 14.94 -14.80 -7.72
C HIS A 105 14.53 -14.91 -9.20
N GLY A 106 13.32 -14.46 -9.55
CA GLY A 106 12.73 -14.53 -10.88
C GLY A 106 11.61 -15.57 -10.92
N ILE A 107 10.46 -15.17 -11.46
CA ILE A 107 9.21 -15.96 -11.46
C ILE A 107 9.39 -17.34 -12.15
N HIS A 108 10.30 -17.42 -13.13
CA HIS A 108 10.59 -18.65 -13.87
C HIS A 108 11.60 -19.58 -13.17
N THR A 109 12.18 -19.17 -12.05
CA THR A 109 13.25 -19.94 -11.38
C THR A 109 12.72 -21.01 -10.43
N GLY A 110 11.42 -20.98 -10.10
CA GLY A 110 10.81 -21.86 -9.11
C GLY A 110 11.34 -21.66 -7.69
N LYS A 111 12.02 -20.53 -7.44
CA LYS A 111 12.61 -20.12 -6.16
C LYS A 111 12.02 -18.81 -5.66
#